data_AF-A0A848ZHQ3-F1
#
_entry.id   AF-A0A848ZHQ3-F1
#
_cell.length_a   1.000
_cell.length_b   1.000
_cell.length_c   1.000
_cell.angle_alpha   90.00
_cell.angle_beta   90.00
_cell.angle_gamma   90.00
#
_symmetry.space_group_name_H-M   'P 1'
#
loop_
_entity.id
_entity.type
_entity.pdbx_description
1 polymer ?
#
loop_
_entity_poly.entity_id
_entity_poly.type
_entity_poly.pdbx_seq_one_letter_code
_entity_poly.pdbx_strand_id
1 'polypeptide(L)'
;YTCTECGRCTSECPANITGKKLSPRKIMMDTRDRLEEVGKIIDANKGVFVPDDKQLLGDYISHEELWACTSCNACVEACPVSIDPLSIIMDMRQYLVMEQSAAPSDLNNMMGNIENNGAPWPFNQMDRLNWSKEA
;
A
#
# COMPACT_ATOMS: atom_id res chain seq x y z
N TYR A 1 14.91 5.70 -10.95
CA TYR A 1 14.48 5.91 -9.55
C TYR A 1 15.25 7.11 -8.99
N THR A 2 14.57 8.09 -8.37
CA THR A 2 15.13 9.40 -7.96
C THR A 2 15.38 9.53 -6.44
N CYS A 3 15.04 8.51 -5.65
CA CYS A 3 15.18 8.53 -4.19
C CYS A 3 16.65 8.77 -3.78
N THR A 4 16.88 9.69 -2.83
CA THR A 4 18.21 10.02 -2.28
C THR A 4 18.51 9.34 -0.93
N GLU A 5 17.65 8.42 -0.50
CA GLU A 5 17.83 7.63 0.73
C GLU A 5 17.86 8.44 2.05
N CYS A 6 17.47 9.72 2.01
CA CYS A 6 17.54 10.64 3.15
C CYS A 6 16.69 10.25 4.38
N GLY A 7 15.69 9.37 4.23
CA GLY A 7 14.91 8.82 5.34
C GLY A 7 13.83 9.71 5.94
N ARG A 8 13.63 10.94 5.46
CA ARG A 8 12.59 11.86 5.95
C ARG A 8 11.17 11.27 5.90
N CYS A 9 10.85 10.56 4.82
CA CYS A 9 9.56 9.88 4.71
C CYS A 9 9.33 8.80 5.76
N THR A 10 10.39 8.26 6.39
CA THR A 10 10.30 7.28 7.48
C THR A 10 10.22 7.97 8.84
N SER A 11 10.96 9.07 9.05
CA SER A 11 10.90 9.83 10.30
C SER A 11 9.54 10.48 10.52
N GLU A 12 8.89 10.96 9.45
CA GLU A 12 7.56 11.59 9.51
C GLU A 12 6.41 10.58 9.41
N CYS A 13 6.68 9.29 9.24
CA CYS A 13 5.63 8.29 9.08
C CYS A 13 5.00 7.95 10.44
N PRO A 14 3.71 8.25 10.69
CA PRO A 14 3.07 7.94 11.98
C PRO A 14 3.05 6.44 12.26
N ALA A 15 2.86 5.61 11.24
CA ALA A 15 2.91 4.15 11.38
C ALA A 15 4.29 3.68 11.88
N ASN A 16 5.37 4.21 11.30
CA ASN A 16 6.73 3.90 11.72
C ASN A 16 7.01 4.38 13.15
N ILE A 17 6.60 5.60 13.51
CA ILE A 17 6.79 6.16 14.86
C ILE A 17 6.08 5.30 15.92
N THR A 18 4.91 4.75 15.60
CA THR A 18 4.17 3.84 16.50
C THR A 18 4.73 2.41 16.56
N GLY A 19 5.86 2.14 15.91
CA GLY A 19 6.52 0.82 15.93
C GLY A 19 5.93 -0.20 14.96
N LYS A 20 5.07 0.21 14.01
CA LYS A 20 4.63 -0.69 12.93
C LYS A 20 5.77 -0.92 11.95
N LYS A 21 5.70 -2.02 11.18
CA LYS A 21 6.76 -2.43 10.24
C LYS A 21 6.95 -1.50 9.03
N LEU A 22 6.00 -0.61 8.76
CA LEU A 22 6.05 0.25 7.58
C LEU A 22 7.17 1.29 7.67
N SER A 23 8.07 1.26 6.69
CA SER A 23 8.96 2.37 6.35
C SER A 23 8.74 2.78 4.88
N PRO A 24 8.21 3.99 4.59
CA PRO A 24 8.04 4.46 3.22
C PRO A 24 9.36 4.56 2.44
N ARG A 25 10.49 4.78 3.13
CA ARG A 25 11.81 4.73 2.49
C ARG A 25 12.10 3.31 2.02
N LYS A 26 11.91 2.32 2.90
CA LYS A 26 12.18 0.92 2.58
C LYS A 26 11.40 0.47 1.35
N ILE A 27 10.10 0.81 1.26
CA ILE A 27 9.27 0.51 0.08
C ILE A 27 9.89 1.02 -1.22
N MET A 28 10.36 2.28 -1.25
CA MET A 28 11.01 2.85 -2.45
C MET A 28 12.31 2.14 -2.82
N MET A 29 13.05 1.71 -1.81
CA MET A 29 14.35 1.06 -1.96
C MET A 29 14.19 -0.37 -2.45
N ASP A 30 13.30 -1.13 -1.83
CA ASP A 30 12.96 -2.50 -2.22
C ASP A 30 12.43 -2.53 -3.67
N THR A 31 11.62 -1.54 -4.05
CA THR A 31 11.14 -1.38 -5.44
C THR A 31 12.29 -1.13 -6.41
N ARG A 32 13.24 -0.25 -6.06
CA ARG A 32 14.45 -0.03 -6.88
C ARG A 32 15.26 -1.30 -7.01
N ASP A 33 15.58 -1.93 -5.88
CA ASP A 33 16.49 -3.08 -5.84
C ASP A 33 15.90 -4.24 -6.66
N ARG A 34 14.58 -4.44 -6.57
CA ARG A 34 13.88 -5.41 -7.43
C ARG A 34 13.95 -5.05 -8.91
N LEU A 35 13.75 -3.77 -9.26
CA LEU A 35 13.87 -3.31 -10.64
C LEU A 35 15.29 -3.50 -11.19
N GLU A 36 16.33 -3.28 -10.38
CA GLU A 36 17.73 -3.52 -10.76
C GLU A 36 18.02 -5.00 -10.98
N GLU A 37 17.52 -5.89 -10.12
CA GLU A 37 17.65 -7.33 -10.29
C GLU A 37 16.96 -7.81 -11.57
N VAL A 38 15.72 -7.38 -11.81
CA VAL A 38 14.98 -7.68 -13.05
C VAL A 38 15.73 -7.16 -14.27
N GLY A 39 16.31 -5.95 -14.19
CA GLY A 39 17.14 -5.39 -15.25
C GLY A 39 18.35 -6.28 -15.57
N LYS A 40 19.10 -6.73 -14.55
CA LYS A 40 20.25 -7.64 -14.71
C LYS A 40 19.85 -8.98 -15.34
N ILE A 41 18.68 -9.50 -14.97
CA ILE A 41 18.14 -10.74 -15.56
C ILE A 41 17.86 -10.54 -17.05
N ILE A 42 17.21 -9.43 -17.42
CA ILE A 42 16.89 -9.11 -18.82
C ILE A 42 18.18 -8.94 -19.64
N ASP A 43 19.16 -8.22 -19.10
CA ASP A 43 20.45 -7.99 -19.76
C ASP A 43 21.21 -9.30 -19.98
N ALA A 44 21.26 -10.18 -18.97
CA ALA A 44 21.89 -11.49 -19.06
C ALA A 44 21.22 -12.41 -20.10
N ASN A 45 19.90 -12.27 -20.29
CA ASN A 45 19.10 -13.07 -21.20
C ASN A 45 18.84 -12.39 -22.55
N LYS A 46 19.69 -11.44 -22.95
CA LYS A 46 19.64 -10.74 -24.25
C LYS A 46 18.30 -10.05 -24.53
N GLY A 47 17.71 -9.43 -23.50
CA GLY A 47 16.45 -8.68 -23.61
C GLY A 47 15.20 -9.48 -23.29
N VAL A 48 15.32 -10.75 -22.88
CA VAL A 48 14.18 -11.59 -22.49
C VAL A 48 14.11 -11.67 -20.96
N PHE A 49 12.94 -11.38 -20.38
CA PHE A 49 12.72 -11.61 -18.97
C PHE A 49 12.56 -13.11 -18.69
N VAL A 50 13.37 -13.63 -17.77
CA VAL A 50 13.27 -15.00 -17.25
C VAL A 50 12.89 -14.93 -15.77
N PRO A 51 11.78 -15.56 -15.34
CA PRO A 51 11.37 -15.54 -13.93
C PRO A 51 12.45 -16.13 -13.01
N ASP A 52 12.71 -15.45 -11.88
CA ASP A 52 13.64 -15.85 -10.82
C ASP A 52 12.92 -16.30 -9.54
N ASP A 53 11.63 -16.67 -9.66
CA ASP A 53 10.72 -17.07 -8.58
C ASP A 53 10.53 -16.05 -7.45
N LYS A 54 11.01 -14.81 -7.62
CA LYS A 54 10.87 -13.73 -6.64
C LYS A 54 9.84 -12.70 -7.08
N GLN A 55 9.04 -12.23 -6.13
CA GLN A 55 8.07 -11.17 -6.35
C GLN A 55 8.33 -9.97 -5.45
N LEU A 56 8.03 -8.77 -5.96
CA LEU A 56 8.14 -7.54 -5.15
C LEU A 56 7.25 -7.63 -3.90
N LEU A 57 6.04 -8.14 -4.08
CA LEU A 57 5.07 -8.40 -3.01
C LEU A 57 5.27 -9.80 -2.45
N GLY A 58 5.38 -9.92 -1.13
CA GLY A 58 5.64 -11.19 -0.44
C GLY A 58 7.10 -11.30 0.00
N ASP A 59 8.06 -11.23 -0.93
CA ASP A 59 9.48 -11.44 -0.62
C ASP A 59 10.18 -10.16 -0.13
N TYR A 60 9.99 -9.05 -0.84
CA TYR A 60 10.63 -7.77 -0.49
C TYR A 60 9.71 -6.93 0.41
N ILE A 61 8.46 -6.77 -0.03
CA ILE A 61 7.45 -5.96 0.65
C ILE A 61 6.38 -6.89 1.22
N SER A 62 6.23 -6.88 2.54
CA SER A 62 5.21 -7.68 3.20
C SER A 62 3.82 -7.02 3.15
N HIS A 63 2.77 -7.84 3.24
CA HIS A 63 1.39 -7.36 3.27
C HIS A 63 1.13 -6.49 4.50
N GLU A 64 1.73 -6.82 5.64
CA GLU A 64 1.60 -6.05 6.89
C GLU A 64 2.16 -4.64 6.75
N GLU A 65 3.31 -4.49 6.09
CA GLU A 65 3.90 -3.17 5.80
C GLU A 65 2.96 -2.32 4.94
N LEU A 66 2.38 -2.91 3.89
CA LEU A 66 1.44 -2.21 3.03
C LEU A 66 0.20 -1.75 3.78
N TRP A 67 -0.45 -2.64 4.55
CA TRP A 67 -1.70 -2.33 5.26
C TRP A 67 -1.50 -1.45 6.50
N ALA A 68 -0.27 -1.29 6.99
CA ALA A 68 0.05 -0.33 8.05
C ALA A 68 -0.03 1.15 7.59
N CYS A 69 0.01 1.44 6.28
CA CYS A 69 -0.09 2.80 5.76
C CYS A 69 -1.49 3.41 6.01
N THR A 70 -1.55 4.61 6.56
CA THR A 70 -2.82 5.31 6.82
C THR A 70 -3.20 6.31 5.73
N SER A 71 -2.47 6.34 4.62
CA SER A 71 -2.66 7.32 3.53
C SER A 71 -2.68 8.79 4.00
N CYS A 72 -1.91 9.12 5.03
CA CYS A 72 -1.85 10.47 5.62
C CYS A 72 -1.01 11.48 4.83
N ASN A 73 -0.39 11.07 3.72
CA ASN A 73 0.42 11.92 2.83
C ASN A 73 1.72 12.55 3.40
N ALA A 74 2.04 12.34 4.68
CA ALA A 74 3.23 12.93 5.32
C ALA A 74 4.56 12.59 4.60
N CYS A 75 4.68 11.39 4.05
CA CYS A 75 5.89 10.97 3.34
C CYS A 75 6.17 11.77 2.05
N VAL A 76 5.11 12.24 1.38
CA VAL A 76 5.19 13.02 0.15
C VAL A 76 5.57 14.46 0.48
N GLU A 77 4.93 15.04 1.50
CA GLU A 77 5.21 16.41 1.96
C GLU A 77 6.63 16.58 2.50
N ALA A 78 7.14 15.57 3.22
CA ALA A 78 8.49 15.61 3.77
C ALA A 78 9.60 15.40 2.73
N CYS A 79 9.26 15.04 1.49
CA CYS A 79 10.24 14.65 0.49
C CYS A 79 10.97 15.87 -0.12
N PRO A 80 12.32 15.94 -0.04
CA PRO A 80 13.08 17.07 -0.59
C PRO A 80 13.17 17.07 -2.12
N VAL A 81 12.90 15.94 -2.77
CA VAL A 81 12.96 15.75 -4.23
C VAL A 81 11.59 15.47 -4.84
N SER A 82 10.52 15.68 -4.05
CA SER A 82 9.13 15.57 -4.50
C SER A 82 8.78 14.24 -5.19
N ILE A 83 9.33 13.12 -4.68
CA ILE A 83 8.83 11.79 -5.04
C ILE A 83 7.59 11.47 -4.22
N ASP A 84 6.78 10.55 -4.73
CA ASP A 84 5.54 10.11 -4.10
C ASP A 84 5.62 8.63 -3.70
N PRO A 85 6.04 8.30 -2.47
CA PRO A 85 5.98 6.94 -1.96
C PRO A 85 4.55 6.44 -1.71
N LEU A 86 3.58 7.36 -1.56
CA LEU A 86 2.20 6.98 -1.25
C LEU A 86 1.52 6.34 -2.45
N SER A 87 1.68 6.89 -3.65
CA SER A 87 1.10 6.31 -4.88
C SER A 87 1.51 4.86 -5.09
N ILE A 88 2.81 4.54 -4.99
CA ILE A 88 3.29 3.16 -5.16
C ILE A 88 2.66 2.21 -4.12
N ILE A 89 2.52 2.65 -2.85
CA ILE A 89 1.83 1.86 -1.82
C ILE A 89 0.36 1.63 -2.18
N MET A 90 -0.32 2.64 -2.72
CA MET A 90 -1.71 2.53 -3.14
C MET A 90 -1.88 1.59 -4.34
N ASP A 91 -0.98 1.67 -5.33
CA ASP A 91 -0.98 0.79 -6.50
C ASP A 91 -0.77 -0.68 -6.08
N MET A 92 0.16 -0.93 -5.16
CA MET A 92 0.38 -2.27 -4.60
C MET A 92 -0.84 -2.79 -3.84
N ARG A 93 -1.51 -1.95 -3.04
CA ARG A 93 -2.77 -2.33 -2.39
C ARG A 93 -3.86 -2.64 -3.41
N GLN A 94 -3.96 -1.85 -4.46
CA GLN A 94 -4.94 -2.06 -5.52
C GLN A 94 -4.73 -3.40 -6.21
N TYR A 95 -3.48 -3.75 -6.51
CA TYR A 95 -3.11 -5.05 -7.06
C TYR A 95 -3.49 -6.20 -6.11
N LEU A 96 -3.21 -6.08 -4.80
CA LEU A 96 -3.60 -7.09 -3.82
C LEU A 96 -5.12 -7.32 -3.77
N VAL A 97 -5.90 -6.25 -3.86
CA VAL A 97 -7.37 -6.31 -3.81
C VAL A 97 -7.93 -6.90 -5.11
N MET A 98 -7.52 -6.37 -6.27
CA MET A 98 -8.16 -6.69 -7.55
C MET A 98 -7.62 -7.97 -8.19
N GLU A 99 -6.33 -8.25 -8.09
CA GLU A 99 -5.71 -9.40 -8.76
C GLU A 99 -5.60 -10.60 -7.81
N GLN A 100 -5.12 -10.38 -6.58
CA GLN A 100 -4.87 -11.48 -5.64
C GLN A 100 -6.05 -11.79 -4.72
N SER A 101 -7.12 -10.98 -4.73
CA SER A 101 -8.24 -11.07 -3.78
C SER A 101 -7.79 -11.14 -2.31
N ALA A 102 -6.64 -10.54 -2.00
CA ALA A 102 -5.93 -10.65 -0.72
C ALA A 102 -6.19 -9.43 0.19
N ALA A 103 -7.38 -8.83 0.09
CA ALA A 103 -7.77 -7.73 0.96
C ALA A 103 -7.99 -8.22 2.41
N PRO A 104 -7.68 -7.40 3.43
CA PRO A 104 -8.06 -7.66 4.81
C PRO A 104 -9.56 -7.98 4.95
N SER A 105 -9.90 -8.94 5.82
CA SER A 105 -11.29 -9.38 6.02
C SER A 105 -12.24 -8.24 6.37
N ASP A 106 -11.78 -7.27 7.16
CA ASP A 106 -12.58 -6.10 7.53
C ASP A 106 -12.93 -5.23 6.32
N LEU A 107 -12.01 -5.09 5.37
CA LEU A 107 -12.25 -4.35 4.13
C LEU A 107 -13.17 -5.13 3.18
N ASN A 108 -13.05 -6.47 3.11
CA ASN A 108 -13.97 -7.28 2.34
C ASN A 108 -15.41 -7.18 2.87
N ASN A 109 -15.58 -7.22 4.18
CA ASN A 109 -16.88 -7.02 4.81
C ASN A 109 -17.45 -5.63 4.50
N MET A 110 -16.61 -4.59 4.59
CA MET A 110 -16.98 -3.23 4.23
C MET A 110 -17.42 -3.13 2.75
N MET A 111 -16.65 -3.70 1.83
CA MET A 111 -16.97 -3.68 0.39
C MET A 111 -18.29 -4.41 0.10
N GLY A 112 -18.52 -5.57 0.71
CA GLY A 112 -19.78 -6.30 0.60
C GLY A 112 -20.98 -5.51 1.16
N ASN A 113 -20.81 -4.79 2.26
CA ASN A 113 -21.86 -3.91 2.79
C ASN A 113 -22.15 -2.74 1.83
N ILE A 114 -21.12 -2.14 1.24
CA ILE A 114 -21.28 -1.06 0.27
C ILE A 114 -22.04 -1.54 -0.96
N GLU A 115 -21.73 -2.73 -1.47
CA GLU A 115 -22.40 -3.31 -2.64
C GLU A 115 -23.88 -3.60 -2.36
N ASN A 116 -24.21 -4.20 -1.21
CA ASN A 116 -25.58 -4.62 -0.90
C ASN A 116 -26.46 -3.49 -0.35
N ASN A 117 -25.92 -2.66 0.54
CA ASN A 117 -26.70 -1.67 1.31
C ASN A 117 -26.40 -0.22 0.90
N GLY A 118 -25.43 0.02 0.02
CA GLY A 118 -24.96 1.37 -0.31
C GLY A 118 -24.26 2.09 0.85
N ALA A 119 -23.87 1.35 1.91
CA ALA A 119 -23.22 1.89 3.10
C ALA A 119 -22.13 0.93 3.61
N PRO A 120 -21.02 1.43 4.19
CA PRO A 120 -19.95 0.59 4.77
C PRO A 120 -20.40 -0.29 5.94
N TRP A 121 -21.49 0.10 6.60
CA TRP A 121 -21.99 -0.50 7.83
C TRP A 121 -23.16 -1.45 7.54
N PRO A 122 -23.35 -2.50 8.35
CA PRO A 122 -24.40 -3.50 8.14
C PRO A 122 -25.80 -3.04 8.57
N PHE A 123 -26.02 -1.74 8.78
CA PHE A 123 -27.29 -1.21 9.27
C PHE A 123 -28.33 -1.04 8.16
N ASN A 124 -29.60 -1.21 8.50
CA ASN A 124 -30.69 -0.99 7.56
C ASN A 124 -30.79 0.51 7.23
N GLN A 125 -31.00 0.84 5.95
CA GLN A 125 -31.18 2.21 5.48
C GLN A 125 -32.34 2.94 6.17
N MET A 126 -33.40 2.23 6.56
CA MET A 126 -34.55 2.79 7.28
C MET A 126 -34.18 3.31 8.68
N ASP A 127 -33.18 2.69 9.33
CA ASP A 127 -32.74 3.05 10.68
C ASP A 127 -31.81 4.28 10.70
N ARG A 128 -31.44 4.79 9.53
CA ARG A 128 -30.53 5.95 9.39
C ARG A 128 -31.00 7.21 10.13
N LEU A 129 -32.32 7.38 10.33
CA LEU A 129 -32.90 8.54 11.02
C LEU A 129 -33.24 8.28 12.49
N ASN A 130 -32.88 7.11 13.06
CA ASN A 130 -33.23 6.82 14.45
C ASN A 130 -32.54 7.78 15.44
N TRP A 131 -31.30 8.23 15.15
CA TRP A 131 -30.60 9.22 15.97
C TRP A 131 -31.36 10.54 16.13
N SER A 132 -32.20 10.92 15.16
CA SER A 132 -32.97 12.18 15.23
C SER A 132 -34.23 12.06 16.10
N LYS A 133 -34.64 10.84 16.47
CA LYS A 133 -35.77 10.57 17.36
C LYS A 133 -35.32 10.36 18.81
N GLU A 134 -34.02 10.22 19.03
CA GLU A 134 -33.38 10.07 20.35
C GLU A 134 -32.93 11.42 20.95
N ALA A 135 -33.09 12.52 20.21
CA ALA A 135 -32.76 13.90 20.62
C ALA A 135 -33.96 14.67 21.21
#